data_AF-A0A494BBK3-F1
#
_entry.id   AF-A0A494BBK3-F1
#
_cell.length_a   1.000
_cell.length_b   1.000
_cell.length_c   1.000
_cell.angle_alpha   90.00
_cell.angle_beta   90.00
_cell.angle_gamma   90.00
#
_symmetry.space_group_name_H-M   'P 1'
#
loop_
_entity.id
_entity.type
_entity.pdbx_description
1 polymer ?
#
loop_
_entity_poly.entity_id
_entity_poly.type
_entity_poly.pdbx_seq_one_letter_code
_entity_poly.pdbx_strand_id
1 'polypeptide(L)'
;MAASVDLELKKAFTELQAKVIDTQQKVKLADIQIEQLNRTKKHAHLTDTEIMTLVDETNMYEGVGRIRRNPTWSGASRRLRTTSGRC
;
A
#
# COMPACT_ATOMS: atom_id res chain seq x y z
N MET A 1 30.93 34.18 -27.70
CA MET A 1 30.08 33.05 -28.11
C MET A 1 30.37 31.74 -27.35
N ALA A 2 31.57 31.48 -26.82
CA ALA A 2 31.86 30.22 -26.08
C ALA A 2 31.43 30.24 -24.59
N ALA A 3 31.53 31.38 -23.91
CA ALA A 3 31.22 31.50 -22.49
C ALA A 3 29.72 31.37 -22.15
N SER A 4 28.83 31.63 -23.10
CA SER A 4 27.38 31.49 -22.91
C SER A 4 26.91 30.04 -22.90
N VAL A 5 27.57 29.17 -23.67
CA VAL A 5 27.21 27.74 -23.80
C VAL A 5 27.57 26.96 -22.53
N ASP A 6 28.67 27.32 -21.85
CA ASP A 6 29.09 26.68 -20.59
C ASP A 6 28.09 26.91 -19.43
N LEU A 7 27.44 28.08 -19.41
CA LEU A 7 26.42 28.44 -18.42
C LEU A 7 25.12 27.66 -18.61
N GLU A 8 24.70 27.44 -19.87
CA GLU A 8 23.53 26.64 -20.19
C GLU A 8 23.77 25.16 -19.87
N LEU A 9 24.98 24.66 -20.14
CA LEU A 9 25.35 23.29 -19.81
C LEU A 9 25.35 23.05 -18.29
N LYS A 10 25.93 23.97 -17.50
CA LYS A 10 25.89 23.90 -16.03
C LYS A 10 24.47 23.91 -15.49
N LYS A 11 23.58 24.74 -16.05
CA LYS A 11 22.15 24.77 -15.68
C LYS A 11 21.45 23.45 -16.01
N ALA A 12 21.69 22.90 -17.20
CA ALA A 12 21.14 21.61 -17.60
C ALA A 12 21.62 20.46 -16.69
N PHE A 13 22.89 20.47 -16.27
CA PHE A 13 23.41 19.50 -15.31
C PHE A 13 22.75 19.62 -13.94
N THR A 14 22.53 20.84 -13.43
CA THR A 14 21.83 21.03 -12.16
C THR A 14 20.37 20.58 -12.21
N GLU A 15 19.68 20.82 -13.32
CA GLU A 15 18.30 20.33 -13.52
C GLU A 15 18.23 18.81 -13.64
N LEU A 16 19.19 18.20 -14.34
CA LEU A 16 19.30 16.74 -14.44
C LEU A 16 19.58 16.13 -13.06
N GLN A 17 20.46 16.73 -12.27
CA GLN A 17 20.77 16.25 -10.94
C GLN A 17 19.56 16.33 -10.00
N ALA A 18 18.78 17.42 -10.08
CA ALA A 18 17.51 17.55 -9.36
C ALA A 18 16.51 16.45 -9.75
N LYS A 19 16.35 16.17 -11.06
CA LYS A 19 15.47 15.10 -11.56
C LYS A 19 15.91 13.71 -11.09
N VAL A 20 17.22 13.45 -11.02
CA VAL A 20 17.75 12.18 -10.49
C VAL A 20 17.43 12.03 -9.00
N ILE A 21 17.56 13.11 -8.21
CA ILE A 21 17.23 13.08 -6.79
C ILE A 21 15.72 12.85 -6.59
N ASP A 22 14.87 13.57 -7.33
CA ASP A 22 13.42 13.42 -7.24
C ASP A 22 12.95 12.02 -7.60
N THR A 23 13.53 11.42 -8.65
CA THR A 23 13.20 10.05 -9.04
C THR A 23 13.66 9.04 -7.99
N GLN A 24 14.86 9.18 -7.42
CA GLN A 24 15.33 8.31 -6.34
C GLN A 24 14.46 8.40 -5.08
N GLN A 25 13.98 9.60 -4.73
CA GLN A 25 13.05 9.77 -3.61
C GLN A 25 11.72 9.07 -3.87
N LYS A 26 11.16 9.20 -5.09
CA LYS A 26 9.92 8.52 -5.48
C LYS A 26 10.06 7.00 -5.47
N VAL A 27 11.20 6.46 -5.89
CA VAL A 27 11.48 5.01 -5.82
C VAL A 27 11.45 4.54 -4.36
N LYS A 28 12.15 5.22 -3.46
CA LYS A 28 12.14 4.86 -2.03
C LYS A 28 10.73 4.91 -1.41
N LEU A 29 9.92 5.89 -1.80
CA LEU A 29 8.52 5.96 -1.34
C LEU A 29 7.69 4.78 -1.86
N ALA A 30 7.88 4.40 -3.12
CA ALA A 30 7.21 3.23 -3.69
C ALA A 30 7.63 1.94 -2.99
N ASP A 31 8.91 1.77 -2.67
CA ASP A 31 9.41 0.60 -1.92
C ASP A 31 8.75 0.48 -0.54
N ILE A 32 8.63 1.60 0.18
CA ILE A 32 7.94 1.64 1.49
C ILE A 32 6.46 1.28 1.35
N GLN A 33 5.78 1.79 0.32
CA GLN A 33 4.37 1.46 0.06
C GLN A 33 4.20 -0.04 -0.24
N ILE A 34 5.11 -0.63 -1.02
CA ILE A 34 5.10 -2.07 -1.32
C ILE A 34 5.27 -2.89 -0.03
N GLU A 35 6.20 -2.52 0.85
CA GLU A 35 6.36 -3.22 2.13
C GLU A 35 5.11 -3.11 3.01
N GLN A 36 4.47 -1.95 3.05
CA GLN A 36 3.23 -1.75 3.79
C GLN A 36 2.10 -2.62 3.24
N LEU A 37 1.90 -2.63 1.92
CA LEU A 37 0.89 -3.46 1.26
C LEU A 37 1.14 -4.95 1.48
N ASN A 38 2.40 -5.38 1.45
CA ASN A 38 2.76 -6.76 1.74
C ASN A 38 2.42 -7.17 3.19
N ARG A 39 2.62 -6.26 4.16
CA ARG A 39 2.24 -6.51 5.55
C ARG A 39 0.72 -6.57 5.74
N THR A 40 -0.03 -5.64 5.14
CA THR A 40 -1.50 -5.63 5.24
C THR A 40 -2.11 -6.86 4.57
N LYS A 41 -1.57 -7.28 3.43
CA LYS A 41 -1.98 -8.51 2.74
C LYS A 41 -1.75 -9.75 3.61
N LYS A 42 -0.56 -9.89 4.20
CA LYS A 42 -0.25 -11.00 5.13
C LYS A 42 -1.21 -10.99 6.32
N HIS A 43 -1.45 -9.83 6.92
CA HIS A 43 -2.39 -9.70 8.04
C HIS A 43 -3.82 -10.10 7.61
N ALA A 44 -4.30 -9.63 6.46
CA ALA A 44 -5.62 -9.99 5.95
C ALA A 44 -5.77 -11.49 5.69
N HIS A 45 -4.73 -12.15 5.15
CA HIS A 45 -4.72 -13.60 4.94
C HIS A 45 -4.73 -14.40 6.25
N LEU A 46 -3.97 -13.95 7.26
CA LEU A 46 -3.98 -14.59 8.58
C LEU A 46 -5.35 -14.46 9.24
N THR A 47 -5.94 -13.26 9.19
CA THR A 47 -7.30 -13.02 9.71
C THR A 47 -8.34 -13.87 8.97
N ASP A 48 -8.29 -13.98 7.64
CA ASP A 48 -9.20 -14.85 6.88
C ASP A 48 -9.04 -16.33 7.28
N THR A 49 -7.80 -16.78 7.49
CA THR A 49 -7.51 -18.16 7.92
C THR A 49 -8.08 -18.44 9.31
N GLU A 50 -7.83 -17.55 10.28
CA GLU A 50 -8.39 -17.67 11.63
C GLU A 50 -9.93 -17.67 11.58
N ILE A 51 -10.54 -16.82 10.77
CA ILE A 51 -12.00 -16.74 10.60
C ILE A 51 -12.58 -18.01 9.98
N MET A 52 -11.89 -18.61 9.00
CA MET A 52 -12.29 -19.89 8.41
C MET A 52 -12.20 -21.06 9.40
N THR A 53 -11.39 -20.95 10.47
CA THR A 53 -11.31 -21.99 11.51
C THR A 53 -12.39 -21.89 12.57
N LEU A 54 -13.12 -20.77 12.68
CA LEU A 54 -14.26 -20.65 13.57
C LEU A 54 -15.55 -21.14 12.88
N VAL A 55 -16.28 -22.03 13.58
CA VAL A 55 -17.57 -22.60 13.15
C VAL A 55 -18.61 -21.52 12.87
N ASP A 56 -19.41 -21.75 11.82
CA ASP A 56 -20.40 -20.87 11.18
C ASP A 56 -21.45 -20.19 12.10
N GLU A 57 -21.60 -20.65 13.35
CA GLU A 57 -22.63 -20.17 14.29
C GLU A 57 -22.13 -19.09 15.28
N THR A 58 -20.86 -18.71 15.20
CA THR A 58 -20.30 -17.74 16.14
C THR A 58 -20.60 -16.30 15.69
N ASN A 59 -21.37 -15.54 16.49
CA ASN A 59 -21.66 -14.13 16.25
C ASN A 59 -20.36 -13.33 16.01
N MET A 60 -20.13 -12.93 14.77
CA MET A 60 -18.89 -12.32 14.34
C MET A 60 -19.03 -10.80 14.34
N TYR A 61 -18.22 -10.13 15.15
CA TYR A 61 -18.21 -8.67 15.20
C TYR A 61 -17.02 -8.12 14.43
N GLU A 62 -17.28 -7.54 13.25
CA GLU A 62 -16.25 -6.88 12.44
C GLU A 62 -16.04 -5.45 12.97
N GLY A 63 -14.85 -5.19 13.52
CA GLY A 63 -14.45 -3.88 14.03
C GLY A 63 -14.02 -2.94 12.92
N VAL A 64 -14.97 -2.35 12.18
CA VAL A 64 -14.69 -1.27 11.22
C VAL A 64 -14.63 0.07 12.00
N GLY A 65 -13.69 0.19 12.93
CA GLY A 65 -13.56 1.33 13.85
C GLY A 65 -14.52 1.26 15.05
N ARG A 66 -15.19 2.38 15.41
CA ARG A 66 -16.15 2.45 16.55
C ARG A 66 -17.55 1.91 16.21
N ILE A 67 -17.80 1.56 14.95
CA ILE A 67 -19.07 0.97 14.50
C ILE A 67 -18.92 -0.55 14.53
N ARG A 68 -19.73 -1.20 15.37
CA ARG A 68 -19.83 -2.66 15.42
C ARG A 68 -20.92 -3.09 14.43
N ARG A 69 -20.54 -3.74 13.33
CA ARG A 69 -21.49 -4.48 12.47
C ARG A 69 -21.47 -5.95 12.87
N ASN A 70 -22.63 -6.60 12.84
CA ASN A 70 -22.75 -8.06 12.94
C ASN A 70 -23.03 -8.62 11.53
N PRO A 71 -22.01 -8.77 10.65
CA PRO A 71 -22.18 -9.41 9.35
C PRO A 71 -22.37 -10.92 9.51
N THR A 72 -23.08 -11.53 8.56
CA THR A 72 -23.09 -13.00 8.43
C THR A 72 -21.71 -13.50 8.01
N TRP A 73 -21.36 -14.73 8.41
CA TRP A 73 -20.05 -15.36 8.14
C TRP A 73 -19.62 -15.27 6.67
N SER A 74 -20.53 -15.62 5.74
CA SER A 74 -20.32 -15.50 4.30
C SER A 74 -19.99 -14.07 3.82
N GLY A 75 -20.51 -13.05 4.51
CA GLY A 75 -20.27 -11.64 4.22
C GLY A 75 -18.91 -11.14 4.69
N ALA A 76 -18.42 -11.64 5.82
CA ALA A 76 -17.10 -11.30 6.37
C ALA A 76 -15.97 -11.90 5.51
N SER A 77 -16.02 -13.20 5.22
CA SER A 77 -14.99 -13.89 4.41
C SER A 77 -14.95 -13.36 2.97
N ARG A 78 -16.09 -12.98 2.39
CA ARG A 78 -16.12 -12.32 1.06
C ARG A 78 -15.43 -10.96 1.11
N ARG A 79 -15.63 -10.17 2.16
CA ARG A 79 -14.99 -8.85 2.28
C ARG A 79 -13.49 -8.97 2.46
N LEU A 80 -13.02 -9.88 3.33
CA LEU A 80 -11.60 -10.16 3.55
C LEU A 80 -10.90 -10.64 2.28
N ARG A 81 -11.57 -11.44 1.45
CA ARG A 81 -11.08 -11.78 0.11
C ARG A 81 -10.99 -10.57 -0.82
N THR A 82 -11.95 -9.66 -0.75
CA THR A 82 -11.89 -8.44 -1.58
C THR A 82 -10.94 -7.37 -1.06
N THR A 83 -10.60 -7.35 0.24
CA THR A 83 -9.58 -6.46 0.80
C THR A 83 -8.18 -7.01 0.55
N SER A 84 -7.97 -8.32 0.72
CA SER A 84 -6.71 -8.99 0.33
C SER A 84 -6.43 -8.95 -1.18
N GLY A 85 -7.46 -8.91 -2.03
CA GLY A 85 -7.33 -8.74 -3.48
C GLY A 85 -7.31 -7.29 -3.98
N ARG A 86 -7.57 -6.29 -3.12
CA ARG A 86 -7.46 -4.86 -3.44
C ARG A 86 -6.20 -4.19 -2.88
N CYS A 87 -5.44 -4.91 -2.05
CA CYS A 87 -4.09 -4.52 -1.61
C CYS A 87 -3.02 -5.02 -2.56
#